data_AF-A0A1I1RKD9-F1
#
_entry.id   AF-A0A1I1RKD9-F1
#
_cell.length_a   1.000
_cell.length_b   1.000
_cell.length_c   1.000
_cell.angle_alpha   90.00
_cell.angle_beta   90.00
_cell.angle_gamma   90.00
#
_symmetry.space_group_name_H-M   'P 1'
#
loop_
_entity.id
_entity.type
_entity.pdbx_description
1 polymer ?
#
loop_
_entity_poly.entity_id
_entity_poly.type
_entity_poly.pdbx_seq_one_letter_code
_entity_poly.pdbx_strand_id
1 'polypeptide(L)'
;MKDKFKYDTHRDYLIKEFIFDDEIKQAVADIVLIYRDKFLPNGKDEKYISDKLLLMRAIPLLEELKAYYNNDICISCATGIAVARNTNFNLRTHAFYFENAIYRAANAWEYIHILINEILDINMCVGNDIRENTVNARCSNIYFEHTKQGYKLRIEPYTGQKLQEAKNKAEEEEKLLEVSINKKKSKFHKLLKKKRTINNNFQIIFDLFYSDEVKKLYAFRNESVHRRPIGAKFSVAPLEFIPGQGISINPTGWFIFKDTDMLLEKNMSILKEVIHIITDIIFNHDIPNTKENEGKVYYCNEIKCAKCKTSSLVPAEIVDFFNERNIRVACLKCGGKDTVIQDKIEVDDMCYYDNFWSYNEMVKRHSNDIFK
;
A
#
# COMPACT_ATOMS: atom_id res chain seq x y z
N MET A 1 -22.83 -21.95 -27.80
CA MET A 1 -22.68 -20.75 -26.95
C MET A 1 -21.26 -20.81 -26.40
N LYS A 2 -20.45 -19.79 -26.70
CA LYS A 2 -19.02 -19.73 -26.40
C LYS A 2 -18.78 -19.80 -24.89
N ASP A 3 -17.86 -20.67 -24.47
CA ASP A 3 -17.22 -20.59 -23.16
C ASP A 3 -16.68 -19.18 -22.97
N LYS A 4 -17.33 -18.40 -22.10
CA LYS A 4 -16.76 -17.17 -21.58
C LYS A 4 -15.57 -17.61 -20.74
N PHE A 5 -14.37 -17.45 -21.27
CA PHE A 5 -13.13 -17.44 -20.51
C PHE A 5 -13.35 -16.56 -19.27
N LYS A 6 -13.53 -17.19 -18.10
CA LYS A 6 -13.27 -16.54 -16.82
C LYS A 6 -11.77 -16.33 -16.80
N TYR A 7 -11.33 -15.17 -17.27
CA TYR A 7 -9.98 -14.70 -16.99
C TYR A 7 -9.94 -14.47 -15.48
N ASP A 8 -9.33 -15.41 -14.77
CA ASP A 8 -8.96 -15.20 -13.39
C ASP A 8 -7.80 -14.21 -13.39
N THR A 9 -8.11 -12.92 -13.24
CA THR A 9 -7.16 -11.80 -13.30
C THR A 9 -6.07 -11.88 -12.24
N HIS A 10 -6.21 -12.78 -11.27
CA HIS A 10 -5.29 -12.96 -10.15
C HIS A 10 -4.50 -14.28 -10.21
N ARG A 11 -4.65 -15.07 -11.28
CA ARG A 11 -3.85 -16.28 -11.45
C ARG A 11 -2.41 -15.92 -11.82
N ASP A 12 -1.45 -16.67 -11.27
CA ASP A 12 -0.06 -16.59 -11.71
C ASP A 12 0.03 -16.84 -13.21
N TYR A 13 0.51 -15.85 -13.97
CA TYR A 13 0.68 -15.99 -15.41
C TYR A 13 1.65 -17.13 -15.71
N LEU A 14 1.23 -18.04 -16.57
CA LEU A 14 2.09 -19.12 -17.02
C LEU A 14 3.12 -18.55 -17.98
N ILE A 15 4.38 -18.96 -17.86
CA ILE A 15 5.48 -18.46 -18.72
C ILE A 15 5.17 -18.67 -20.21
N LYS A 16 4.40 -19.72 -20.54
CA LYS A 16 3.92 -20.00 -21.90
C LYS A 16 2.95 -18.95 -22.47
N GLU A 17 2.40 -18.06 -21.64
CA GLU A 17 1.54 -16.95 -22.06
C GLU A 17 2.36 -15.78 -22.62
N PHE A 18 3.67 -15.80 -22.42
CA PHE A 18 4.60 -14.80 -22.93
C PHE A 18 5.35 -15.33 -24.14
N ILE A 19 5.63 -14.43 -25.09
CA ILE A 19 6.39 -14.73 -26.29
C ILE A 19 7.88 -14.53 -25.95
N PHE A 20 8.59 -15.63 -25.78
CA PHE A 20 10.04 -15.68 -25.59
C PHE A 20 10.69 -16.46 -26.72
N ASP A 21 11.94 -16.12 -27.06
CA ASP A 21 12.80 -17.07 -27.77
C ASP A 21 13.00 -18.30 -26.87
N ASP A 22 12.95 -19.50 -27.45
CA ASP A 22 13.05 -20.75 -26.68
C ASP A 22 14.35 -20.82 -25.86
N GLU A 23 15.42 -20.16 -26.30
CA GLU A 23 16.72 -20.07 -25.64
C GLU A 23 16.67 -19.41 -24.24
N ILE A 24 15.81 -18.41 -24.02
CA ILE A 24 15.72 -17.70 -22.72
C ILE A 24 14.59 -18.22 -21.84
N LYS A 25 13.65 -18.96 -22.41
CA LYS A 25 12.43 -19.40 -21.74
C LYS A 25 12.70 -20.23 -20.49
N GLN A 26 13.68 -21.14 -20.55
CA GLN A 26 14.06 -21.97 -19.40
C GLN A 26 14.73 -21.13 -18.30
N ALA A 27 15.66 -20.25 -18.67
CA ALA A 27 16.33 -19.37 -17.70
C ALA A 27 15.33 -18.44 -16.98
N VAL A 28 14.36 -17.89 -17.70
CA VAL A 28 13.25 -17.12 -17.11
C VAL A 28 12.45 -17.99 -16.15
N ALA A 29 12.12 -19.23 -16.53
CA ALA A 29 11.37 -20.14 -15.66
C ALA A 29 12.09 -20.44 -14.35
N ASP A 30 13.39 -20.71 -14.42
CA ASP A 30 14.19 -21.02 -13.25
C ASP A 30 14.26 -19.82 -12.29
N ILE A 31 14.45 -18.60 -12.82
CA ILE A 31 14.48 -17.38 -12.01
C ILE A 31 13.10 -17.08 -11.40
N VAL A 32 12.02 -17.20 -12.18
CA VAL A 32 10.65 -16.95 -11.69
C VAL A 32 10.29 -17.88 -10.53
N LEU A 33 10.70 -19.15 -10.60
CA LEU A 33 10.48 -20.13 -9.52
C LEU A 33 11.18 -19.76 -8.21
N ILE A 34 12.33 -19.09 -8.28
CA ILE A 34 13.08 -18.66 -7.08
C ILE A 34 12.36 -17.50 -6.37
N TYR A 35 11.80 -16.57 -7.14
CA TYR A 35 11.34 -15.30 -6.59
C TYR A 35 9.84 -15.21 -6.33
N ARG A 36 8.99 -15.90 -7.11
CA ARG A 36 7.56 -15.95 -6.83
C ARG A 36 7.29 -16.43 -5.41
N ASP A 37 6.28 -15.86 -4.80
CA ASP A 37 5.90 -16.18 -3.42
C ASP A 37 4.39 -16.06 -3.24
N LYS A 38 3.84 -16.85 -2.31
CA LYS A 38 2.44 -16.73 -1.91
C LYS A 38 2.23 -15.64 -0.86
N PHE A 39 3.31 -15.14 -0.24
CA PHE A 39 3.25 -14.10 0.78
C PHE A 39 2.23 -14.48 1.87
N LEU A 40 2.41 -15.66 2.45
CA LEU A 40 1.59 -16.13 3.55
C LEU A 40 2.02 -15.43 4.83
N PRO A 41 1.08 -14.96 5.67
CA PRO A 41 1.42 -14.34 6.94
C PRO A 41 2.16 -15.34 7.84
N ASN A 42 3.22 -14.90 8.49
CA ASN A 42 3.86 -15.64 9.55
C ASN A 42 2.95 -15.57 10.78
N GLY A 43 2.15 -16.61 10.99
CA GLY A 43 1.33 -16.76 12.18
C GLY A 43 2.21 -16.98 13.39
N LYS A 44 2.56 -15.91 14.11
CA LYS A 44 3.24 -16.03 15.40
C LYS A 44 2.26 -16.32 16.54
N ASP A 45 0.99 -15.98 16.39
CA ASP A 45 -0.08 -16.33 17.33
C ASP A 45 -1.39 -16.56 16.57
N GLU A 46 -2.15 -17.61 16.91
CA GLU A 46 -3.46 -17.93 16.30
C GLU A 46 -4.55 -16.86 16.55
N LYS A 47 -4.19 -15.74 17.18
CA LYS A 47 -5.08 -14.64 17.56
C LYS A 47 -4.91 -13.47 16.62
N TYR A 48 -5.54 -13.56 15.45
CA TYR A 48 -5.76 -12.42 14.58
C TYR A 48 -6.59 -11.36 15.31
N ILE A 49 -5.97 -10.24 15.67
CA ILE A 49 -6.67 -9.05 16.17
C ILE A 49 -7.49 -8.51 14.99
N SER A 50 -8.79 -8.83 14.98
CA SER A 50 -9.64 -8.58 13.82
C SER A 50 -10.12 -7.13 13.77
N ASP A 51 -9.24 -6.18 13.44
CA ASP A 51 -9.70 -4.90 12.90
C ASP A 51 -10.23 -5.12 11.48
N LYS A 52 -11.55 -5.31 11.40
CA LYS A 52 -12.23 -5.58 10.12
C LYS A 52 -12.14 -4.39 9.17
N LEU A 53 -12.06 -3.16 9.67
CA LEU A 53 -12.01 -1.97 8.83
C LEU A 53 -10.64 -1.87 8.16
N LEU A 54 -9.57 -2.05 8.93
CA LEU A 54 -8.22 -2.14 8.39
C LEU A 54 -8.13 -3.27 7.35
N LEU A 55 -8.60 -4.47 7.68
CA LEU A 55 -8.56 -5.61 6.75
C LEU A 55 -9.34 -5.33 5.46
N MET A 56 -10.53 -4.72 5.54
CA MET A 56 -11.31 -4.37 4.34
C MET A 56 -10.60 -3.35 3.45
N ARG A 57 -9.84 -2.41 4.02
CA ARG A 57 -9.08 -1.40 3.25
C ARG A 57 -7.78 -1.96 2.69
N ALA A 58 -7.05 -2.74 3.49
CA ALA A 58 -5.70 -3.20 3.18
C ALA A 58 -5.66 -4.46 2.31
N ILE A 59 -6.55 -5.44 2.53
CA ILE A 59 -6.49 -6.74 1.82
C ILE A 59 -6.59 -6.58 0.30
N PRO A 60 -7.55 -5.81 -0.27
CA PRO A 60 -7.65 -5.67 -1.72
C PRO A 60 -6.36 -5.12 -2.35
N LEU A 61 -5.77 -4.10 -1.73
CA LEU A 61 -4.51 -3.48 -2.16
C LEU A 61 -3.31 -4.43 -1.99
N LEU A 62 -3.28 -5.20 -0.90
CA LEU A 62 -2.24 -6.20 -0.67
C LEU A 62 -2.30 -7.31 -1.73
N GLU A 63 -3.48 -7.84 -2.04
CA GLU A 63 -3.64 -8.89 -3.05
C GLU A 63 -3.32 -8.37 -4.46
N GLU A 64 -3.64 -7.12 -4.78
CA GLU A 64 -3.20 -6.47 -6.01
C GLU A 64 -1.66 -6.34 -6.06
N LEU A 65 -1.02 -5.94 -4.97
CA LEU A 65 0.44 -5.85 -4.89
C LEU A 65 1.11 -7.22 -5.04
N LYS A 66 0.58 -8.27 -4.40
CA LYS A 66 1.08 -9.65 -4.54
C LYS A 66 0.96 -10.13 -5.99
N ALA A 67 -0.19 -9.90 -6.62
CA ALA A 67 -0.41 -10.25 -8.02
C ALA A 67 0.55 -9.48 -8.93
N TYR A 68 0.67 -8.16 -8.77
CA TYR A 68 1.59 -7.34 -9.54
C TYR A 68 3.05 -7.81 -9.38
N TYR A 69 3.46 -8.19 -8.16
CA TYR A 69 4.78 -8.76 -7.92
C TYR A 69 5.00 -10.07 -8.67
N ASN A 70 4.11 -11.05 -8.54
CA ASN A 70 4.29 -12.38 -9.13
C ASN A 70 4.11 -12.40 -10.66
N ASN A 71 3.26 -11.53 -11.19
CA ASN A 71 2.85 -11.53 -12.59
C ASN A 71 3.63 -10.55 -13.45
N ASP A 72 3.87 -9.34 -12.96
CA ASP A 72 4.47 -8.27 -13.76
C ASP A 72 5.95 -8.09 -13.42
N ILE A 73 6.27 -7.98 -12.13
CA ILE A 73 7.64 -7.74 -11.66
C ILE A 73 8.50 -8.98 -11.86
N CYS A 74 8.12 -10.12 -11.29
CA CYS A 74 8.89 -11.37 -11.40
C CYS A 74 9.16 -11.74 -12.85
N ILE A 75 8.16 -11.67 -13.72
CA ILE A 75 8.35 -11.99 -15.14
C ILE A 75 9.28 -10.99 -15.83
N SER A 76 9.04 -9.68 -15.65
CA SER A 76 9.85 -8.65 -16.30
C SER A 76 11.31 -8.68 -15.87
N CYS A 77 11.56 -8.79 -14.56
CA CYS A 77 12.90 -8.82 -14.03
C CYS A 77 13.60 -10.15 -14.35
N ALA A 78 12.93 -11.30 -14.28
CA ALA A 78 13.50 -12.58 -14.70
C ALA A 78 13.90 -12.55 -16.19
N THR A 79 13.07 -11.94 -17.04
CA THR A 79 13.38 -11.74 -18.46
C THR A 79 14.59 -10.82 -18.62
N GLY A 80 14.61 -9.69 -17.90
CA GLY A 80 15.75 -8.76 -17.91
C GLY A 80 17.06 -9.41 -17.44
N ILE A 81 17.02 -10.22 -16.39
CA ILE A 81 18.15 -10.98 -15.86
C ILE A 81 18.62 -12.03 -16.87
N ALA A 82 17.70 -12.84 -17.42
CA ALA A 82 18.04 -13.87 -18.41
C ALA A 82 18.67 -13.26 -19.67
N VAL A 83 18.12 -12.15 -20.15
CA VAL A 83 18.68 -11.40 -21.28
C VAL A 83 20.04 -10.80 -20.93
N ALA A 84 20.20 -10.16 -19.77
CA ALA A 84 21.48 -9.60 -19.33
C ALA A 84 22.61 -10.65 -19.23
N ARG A 85 22.27 -11.89 -18.87
CA ARG A 85 23.21 -13.01 -18.76
C ARG A 85 23.52 -13.67 -20.10
N ASN A 86 22.71 -13.45 -21.13
CA ASN A 86 22.92 -14.01 -22.46
C ASN A 86 23.63 -12.99 -23.37
N THR A 87 24.68 -13.43 -24.07
CA THR A 87 25.55 -12.57 -24.89
C THR A 87 25.04 -12.35 -26.31
N ASN A 88 23.98 -13.04 -26.73
CA ASN A 88 23.54 -13.05 -28.14
C ASN A 88 22.57 -11.92 -28.50
N PHE A 89 22.13 -11.11 -27.53
CA PHE A 89 21.18 -10.04 -27.79
C PHE A 89 21.86 -8.72 -28.15
N ASN A 90 21.22 -7.95 -29.04
CA ASN A 90 21.68 -6.62 -29.35
C ASN A 90 21.34 -5.63 -28.22
N LEU A 91 22.03 -4.49 -28.22
CA LEU A 91 21.87 -3.41 -27.23
C LEU A 91 20.41 -2.98 -27.01
N ARG A 92 19.61 -2.87 -28.07
CA ARG A 92 18.21 -2.41 -27.96
C ARG A 92 17.34 -3.42 -27.26
N THR A 93 17.57 -4.71 -27.50
CA THR A 93 16.87 -5.79 -26.82
C THR A 93 17.20 -5.80 -25.33
N HIS A 94 18.49 -5.69 -24.96
CA HIS A 94 18.90 -5.54 -23.55
C HIS A 94 18.25 -4.31 -22.90
N ALA A 95 18.30 -3.16 -23.57
CA ALA A 95 17.71 -1.92 -23.06
C ALA A 95 16.22 -2.07 -22.81
N PHE A 96 15.47 -2.60 -23.79
CA PHE A 96 14.02 -2.77 -23.68
C PHE A 96 13.61 -3.60 -22.45
N TYR A 97 14.22 -4.77 -22.27
CA TYR A 97 13.87 -5.64 -21.14
C TYR A 97 14.32 -5.06 -19.80
N PHE A 98 15.49 -4.43 -19.75
CA PHE A 98 15.98 -3.79 -18.53
C PHE A 98 15.13 -2.59 -18.12
N GLU A 99 14.76 -1.71 -19.06
CA GLU A 99 13.88 -0.56 -18.79
C GLU A 99 12.51 -0.99 -18.29
N ASN A 100 11.92 -2.01 -18.92
CA ASN A 100 10.62 -2.56 -18.50
C ASN A 100 10.68 -3.15 -17.08
N ALA A 101 11.75 -3.89 -16.77
CA ALA A 101 11.99 -4.44 -15.43
C ALA A 101 12.14 -3.33 -14.38
N ILE A 102 12.98 -2.33 -14.66
CA ILE A 102 13.20 -1.19 -13.76
C ILE A 102 11.90 -0.41 -13.52
N TYR A 103 11.15 -0.14 -14.59
CA TYR A 103 9.91 0.63 -14.49
C TYR A 103 8.90 -0.06 -13.58
N ARG A 104 8.70 -1.38 -13.75
CA ARG A 104 7.77 -2.15 -12.92
C ARG A 104 8.23 -2.28 -11.48
N ALA A 105 9.51 -2.58 -11.25
CA ALA A 105 10.06 -2.66 -9.90
C ALA A 105 10.00 -1.30 -9.17
N ALA A 106 10.23 -0.18 -9.88
CA ALA A 106 10.12 1.15 -9.29
C ALA A 106 8.66 1.52 -8.98
N ASN A 107 7.71 1.17 -9.84
CA ASN A 107 6.29 1.42 -9.61
C ASN A 107 5.71 0.60 -8.45
N ALA A 108 6.27 -0.58 -8.17
CA ALA A 108 5.87 -1.40 -7.02
C ALA A 108 5.93 -0.62 -5.70
N TRP A 109 6.93 0.26 -5.56
CA TRP A 109 7.07 1.12 -4.40
C TRP A 109 5.92 2.14 -4.28
N GLU A 110 5.30 2.58 -5.38
CA GLU A 110 4.12 3.45 -5.30
C GLU A 110 2.96 2.70 -4.65
N TYR A 111 2.69 1.45 -5.06
CA TYR A 111 1.69 0.58 -4.42
C TYR A 111 2.00 0.32 -2.94
N ILE A 112 3.27 0.06 -2.59
CA ILE A 112 3.71 -0.10 -1.20
C ILE A 112 3.38 1.15 -0.37
N HIS A 113 3.68 2.36 -0.88
CA HIS A 113 3.40 3.59 -0.14
C HIS A 113 1.91 3.91 -0.06
N ILE A 114 1.11 3.56 -1.08
CA ILE A 114 -0.36 3.65 -1.04
C ILE A 114 -0.89 2.74 0.07
N LEU A 115 -0.42 1.49 0.12
CA LEU A 115 -0.84 0.54 1.14
C LEU A 115 -0.46 1.00 2.56
N ILE A 116 0.75 1.52 2.75
CA ILE A 116 1.17 2.10 4.05
C ILE A 116 0.34 3.35 4.40
N ASN A 117 0.01 4.21 3.42
CA ASN A 117 -0.85 5.38 3.63
C ASN A 117 -2.23 4.98 4.17
N GLU A 118 -2.82 3.89 3.63
CA GLU A 118 -4.10 3.34 4.08
C GLU A 118 -4.00 2.67 5.45
N ILE A 119 -3.00 1.79 5.65
CA ILE A 119 -2.81 1.05 6.90
C ILE A 119 -2.63 1.99 8.09
N LEU A 120 -1.87 3.08 7.89
CA LEU A 120 -1.55 4.04 8.93
C LEU A 120 -2.49 5.25 8.97
N ASP A 121 -3.54 5.26 8.15
CA ASP A 121 -4.51 6.35 8.06
C ASP A 121 -3.83 7.74 7.94
N ILE A 122 -2.78 7.84 7.11
CA ILE A 122 -2.06 9.11 6.91
C ILE A 122 -2.93 10.11 6.14
N ASN A 123 -3.95 9.62 5.42
CA ASN A 123 -4.95 10.42 4.71
C ASN A 123 -4.31 11.33 3.64
N MET A 124 -3.37 10.80 2.86
CA MET A 124 -2.89 11.48 1.66
C MET A 124 -3.64 10.99 0.43
N CYS A 125 -3.96 11.90 -0.48
CA CYS A 125 -4.65 11.60 -1.72
C CYS A 125 -3.70 10.98 -2.75
N VAL A 126 -4.11 9.87 -3.34
CA VAL A 126 -3.36 9.16 -4.40
C VAL A 126 -3.82 9.72 -5.75
N GLY A 127 -2.91 10.30 -6.52
CA GLY A 127 -3.21 10.84 -7.85
C GLY A 127 -3.67 12.30 -7.85
N ASN A 128 -3.16 13.08 -8.80
CA ASN A 128 -3.50 14.50 -8.92
C ASN A 128 -4.92 14.72 -9.45
N ASP A 129 -5.36 13.87 -10.37
CA ASP A 129 -6.70 13.86 -10.92
C ASP A 129 -7.77 13.57 -9.85
N ILE A 130 -7.54 12.57 -8.99
CA ILE A 130 -8.44 12.24 -7.87
C ILE A 130 -8.51 13.40 -6.88
N ARG A 131 -7.36 14.01 -6.56
CA ARG A 131 -7.31 15.19 -5.70
C ARG A 131 -8.10 16.35 -6.28
N GLU A 132 -7.87 16.70 -7.53
CA GLU A 132 -8.56 17.81 -8.19
C GLU A 132 -10.07 17.57 -8.25
N ASN A 133 -10.50 16.34 -8.55
CA ASN A 133 -11.91 15.96 -8.52
C ASN A 133 -12.52 16.10 -7.11
N THR A 134 -11.79 15.69 -6.07
CA THR A 134 -12.23 15.80 -4.68
C THR A 134 -12.33 17.26 -4.23
N VAL A 135 -11.34 18.08 -4.57
CA VAL A 135 -11.34 19.53 -4.30
C VAL A 135 -12.53 20.19 -5.03
N ASN A 136 -12.72 19.90 -6.31
CA ASN A 136 -13.84 20.45 -7.09
C ASN A 136 -15.20 20.04 -6.52
N ALA A 137 -15.34 18.80 -6.06
CA ALA A 137 -16.57 18.32 -5.42
C ALA A 137 -16.84 19.06 -4.10
N ARG A 138 -15.82 19.28 -3.26
CA ARG A 138 -15.96 20.07 -2.01
C ARG A 138 -16.23 21.55 -2.24
N CYS A 139 -15.84 22.06 -3.40
CA CYS A 139 -16.11 23.42 -3.84
C CYS A 139 -17.48 23.60 -4.49
N SER A 140 -18.35 22.59 -4.43
CA SER A 140 -19.65 22.60 -5.11
C SER A 140 -20.79 22.14 -4.22
N ASN A 141 -21.99 22.69 -4.46
CA ASN A 141 -23.22 22.08 -4.01
C ASN A 141 -23.54 20.88 -4.91
N ILE A 142 -23.91 19.75 -4.31
CA ILE A 142 -24.34 18.55 -5.02
C ILE A 142 -25.84 18.36 -4.74
N TYR A 143 -26.67 18.48 -5.78
CA TYR A 143 -28.10 18.25 -5.72
C TYR A 143 -28.47 16.95 -6.42
N PHE A 144 -29.35 16.16 -5.80
CA PHE A 144 -29.96 14.99 -6.42
C PHE A 144 -31.36 15.36 -6.90
N GLU A 145 -31.51 15.59 -8.20
CA GLU A 145 -32.79 15.94 -8.79
C GLU A 145 -33.54 14.69 -9.21
N HIS A 146 -34.77 14.54 -8.73
CA HIS A 146 -35.62 13.43 -9.14
C HIS A 146 -36.11 13.65 -10.59
N THR A 147 -35.86 12.67 -11.44
CA THR A 147 -36.30 12.62 -12.84
C THR A 147 -37.25 11.44 -13.03
N LYS A 148 -37.95 11.38 -14.18
CA LYS A 148 -38.85 10.27 -14.50
C LYS A 148 -38.16 8.89 -14.56
N GLN A 149 -36.83 8.85 -14.65
CA GLN A 149 -36.03 7.62 -14.79
C GLN A 149 -35.08 7.37 -13.60
N GLY A 150 -35.22 8.11 -12.49
CA GLY A 150 -34.34 8.02 -11.32
C GLY A 150 -33.78 9.38 -10.91
N TYR A 151 -32.58 9.44 -10.36
CA TYR A 151 -31.96 10.70 -9.92
C TYR A 151 -30.88 11.18 -10.90
N LYS A 152 -30.84 12.49 -11.16
CA LYS A 152 -29.75 13.15 -11.87
C LYS A 152 -28.96 14.01 -10.88
N LEU A 153 -27.63 13.95 -10.97
CA LEU A 153 -26.74 14.78 -10.20
C LEU A 153 -26.63 16.18 -10.84
N ARG A 154 -26.88 17.24 -10.08
CA ARG A 154 -26.59 18.64 -10.47
C ARG A 154 -25.51 19.19 -9.55
N ILE A 155 -24.38 19.58 -10.14
CA ILE A 155 -23.23 20.13 -9.41
C ILE A 155 -23.17 21.63 -9.70
N GLU A 156 -23.29 22.45 -8.66
CA GLU A 156 -23.17 23.90 -8.77
C GLU A 156 -22.00 24.39 -7.92
N PRO A 157 -20.91 24.89 -8.53
CA PRO A 157 -19.80 25.45 -7.79
C PRO A 157 -20.25 26.58 -6.86
N TYR A 158 -19.60 26.69 -5.70
CA TYR A 158 -19.69 27.91 -4.90
C TYR A 158 -19.21 29.10 -5.72
N THR A 159 -19.65 30.30 -5.31
CA THR A 159 -19.25 31.55 -5.94
C THR A 159 -18.61 32.49 -4.92
N GLY A 160 -17.76 33.40 -5.41
CA GLY A 160 -17.14 34.45 -4.61
C GLY A 160 -16.25 33.93 -3.47
N GLN A 161 -16.33 34.58 -2.32
CA GLN A 161 -15.47 34.30 -1.16
C GLN A 161 -15.63 32.85 -0.64
N LYS A 162 -16.85 32.31 -0.68
CA LYS A 162 -17.13 30.94 -0.24
C LYS A 162 -16.38 29.89 -1.08
N LEU A 163 -16.24 30.12 -2.39
CA LEU A 163 -15.44 29.26 -3.25
C LEU A 163 -13.98 29.26 -2.85
N GLN A 164 -13.41 30.45 -2.62
CA GLN A 164 -12.00 30.60 -2.27
C GLN A 164 -11.68 29.95 -0.92
N GLU A 165 -12.53 30.16 0.09
CA GLU A 165 -12.40 29.55 1.41
C GLU A 165 -12.50 28.03 1.34
N ALA A 166 -13.51 27.50 0.62
CA ALA A 166 -13.68 26.07 0.44
C ALA A 166 -12.50 25.44 -0.31
N LYS A 167 -11.99 26.12 -1.35
CA LYS A 167 -10.84 25.65 -2.14
C LYS A 167 -9.57 25.61 -1.30
N ASN A 168 -9.25 26.70 -0.59
CA ASN A 168 -8.07 26.76 0.26
C ASN A 168 -8.11 25.65 1.33
N LYS A 169 -9.26 25.47 1.98
CA LYS A 169 -9.45 24.41 2.98
C LYS A 169 -9.31 23.01 2.37
N ALA A 170 -9.97 22.76 1.24
CA ALA A 170 -9.89 21.46 0.56
C ALA A 170 -8.46 21.15 0.09
N GLU A 171 -7.73 22.12 -0.46
CA GLU A 171 -6.34 21.93 -0.89
C GLU A 171 -5.37 21.70 0.27
N GLU A 172 -5.65 22.27 1.46
CA GLU A 172 -4.89 22.05 2.68
C GLU A 172 -5.14 20.65 3.27
N GLU A 173 -6.38 20.17 3.23
CA GLU A 173 -6.78 18.85 3.72
C GLU A 173 -6.33 17.73 2.76
N GLU A 174 -6.56 17.90 1.45
CA GLU A 174 -6.29 16.90 0.41
C GLU A 174 -4.83 16.95 -0.07
N LYS A 175 -3.89 16.54 0.78
CA LYS A 175 -2.46 16.52 0.44
C LYS A 175 -2.12 15.33 -0.46
N LEU A 176 -1.45 15.58 -1.58
CA LEU A 176 -0.98 14.51 -2.48
C LEU A 176 0.06 13.61 -1.83
N LEU A 177 -0.09 12.30 -2.03
CA LEU A 177 0.90 11.28 -1.71
C LEU A 177 2.15 11.49 -2.57
N GLU A 178 3.09 12.28 -2.06
CA GLU A 178 4.37 12.54 -2.72
C GLU A 178 5.53 11.86 -1.98
N VAL A 179 6.06 10.82 -2.62
CA VAL A 179 7.19 10.02 -2.16
C VAL A 179 8.46 10.42 -2.93
N SER A 180 9.59 10.44 -2.25
CA SER A 180 10.88 10.75 -2.88
C SER A 180 11.97 9.88 -2.26
N ILE A 181 12.85 9.35 -3.11
CA ILE A 181 14.10 8.69 -2.69
C ILE A 181 15.04 9.62 -1.91
N ASN A 182 14.82 10.94 -1.99
CA ASN A 182 15.45 11.90 -1.09
C ASN A 182 14.54 12.14 0.12
N LYS A 183 14.91 11.56 1.27
CA LYS A 183 14.17 11.66 2.54
C LYS A 183 13.80 13.09 2.93
N LYS A 184 14.64 14.08 2.63
CA LYS A 184 14.36 15.51 2.92
C LYS A 184 13.28 16.11 2.01
N LYS A 185 13.04 15.52 0.85
CA LYS A 185 12.05 15.98 -0.14
C LYS A 185 10.72 15.23 -0.05
N SER A 186 10.67 14.01 0.50
CA SER A 186 9.42 13.26 0.62
C SER A 186 8.41 13.95 1.55
N LYS A 187 7.25 14.34 1.02
CA LYS A 187 6.15 14.89 1.83
C LYS A 187 5.47 13.79 2.66
N PHE A 188 5.32 12.59 2.09
CA PHE A 188 4.79 11.42 2.78
C PHE A 188 5.52 11.14 4.09
N HIS A 189 6.84 10.94 4.03
CA HIS A 189 7.63 10.62 5.23
C HIS A 189 7.63 11.74 6.27
N LYS A 190 7.53 13.01 5.85
CA LYS A 190 7.40 14.15 6.77
C LYS A 190 6.06 14.14 7.49
N LEU A 191 4.97 13.84 6.78
CA LEU A 191 3.63 13.79 7.37
C LEU A 191 3.47 12.56 8.26
N LEU A 192 3.96 11.41 7.82
CA LEU A 192 4.02 10.18 8.59
C LEU A 192 4.64 10.42 9.97
N LYS A 193 5.84 11.00 10.04
CA LYS A 193 6.53 11.31 11.31
C LYS A 193 5.78 12.28 12.22
N LYS A 194 4.87 13.08 11.67
CA LYS A 194 4.03 13.99 12.45
C LYS A 194 2.79 13.29 13.00
N LYS A 195 2.24 12.32 12.26
CA LYS A 195 1.00 11.62 12.63
C LYS A 195 1.23 10.34 13.42
N ARG A 196 2.33 9.62 13.19
CA ARG A 196 2.59 8.29 13.72
C ARG A 196 3.95 8.17 14.37
N THR A 197 4.03 7.28 15.35
CA THR A 197 5.29 6.67 15.77
C THR A 197 5.74 5.65 14.72
N ILE A 198 7.00 5.21 14.77
CA ILE A 198 7.56 4.24 13.82
C ILE A 198 8.10 3.07 14.63
N ASN A 199 7.51 1.89 14.45
CA ASN A 199 8.02 0.64 15.02
C ASN A 199 9.15 0.07 14.15
N ASN A 200 9.72 -1.06 14.57
CA ASN A 200 10.84 -1.69 13.86
C ASN A 200 10.47 -2.16 12.45
N ASN A 201 9.28 -2.75 12.25
CA ASN A 201 8.88 -3.27 10.95
C ASN A 201 8.72 -2.17 9.90
N PHE A 202 8.07 -1.06 10.25
CA PHE A 202 8.01 0.11 9.37
C PHE A 202 9.38 0.74 9.15
N GLN A 203 10.24 0.79 10.17
CA GLN A 203 11.60 1.30 10.03
C GLN A 203 12.42 0.47 9.03
N ILE A 204 12.32 -0.86 9.08
CA ILE A 204 12.96 -1.78 8.11
C ILE A 204 12.47 -1.48 6.69
N ILE A 205 11.16 -1.36 6.48
CA ILE A 205 10.60 -1.03 5.16
C ILE A 205 11.19 0.28 4.61
N PHE A 206 11.26 1.32 5.44
CA PHE A 206 11.82 2.60 5.01
C PHE A 206 13.32 2.54 4.76
N ASP A 207 14.07 1.80 5.57
CA ASP A 207 15.51 1.64 5.37
C ASP A 207 15.80 0.86 4.08
N LEU A 208 14.99 -0.16 3.76
CA LEU A 208 15.01 -0.85 2.47
C LEU A 208 14.67 0.09 1.30
N PHE A 209 13.66 0.96 1.44
CA PHE A 209 13.34 1.96 0.43
C PHE A 209 14.47 2.97 0.19
N TYR A 210 15.19 3.36 1.24
CA TYR A 210 16.33 4.27 1.17
C TYR A 210 17.67 3.56 0.95
N SER A 211 17.67 2.26 0.66
CA SER A 211 18.87 1.51 0.29
C SER A 211 19.49 2.02 -1.02
N ASP A 212 20.76 1.72 -1.23
CA ASP A 212 21.46 2.17 -2.44
C ASP A 212 20.97 1.44 -3.69
N GLU A 213 20.53 0.19 -3.54
CA GLU A 213 19.88 -0.63 -4.55
C GLU A 213 18.63 0.05 -5.13
N VAL A 214 17.73 0.54 -4.26
CA VAL A 214 16.49 1.21 -4.67
C VAL A 214 16.80 2.60 -5.23
N LYS A 215 17.76 3.34 -4.66
CA LYS A 215 18.19 4.63 -5.23
C LYS A 215 18.73 4.48 -6.64
N LYS A 216 19.55 3.44 -6.90
CA LYS A 216 20.07 3.12 -8.23
C LYS A 216 18.93 2.79 -9.19
N LEU A 217 17.96 1.98 -8.76
CA LEU A 217 16.76 1.65 -9.55
C LEU A 217 16.01 2.91 -10.00
N TYR A 218 15.70 3.82 -9.06
CA TYR A 218 15.02 5.09 -9.38
C TYR A 218 15.87 6.04 -10.21
N ALA A 219 17.20 6.06 -10.02
CA ALA A 219 18.09 6.85 -10.84
C ALA A 219 18.00 6.39 -12.31
N PHE A 220 18.05 5.08 -12.56
CA PHE A 220 17.85 4.53 -13.90
C PHE A 220 16.47 4.84 -14.46
N ARG A 221 15.40 4.59 -13.70
CA ARG A 221 14.02 4.89 -14.11
C ARG A 221 13.86 6.36 -14.50
N ASN A 222 14.36 7.28 -13.69
CA ASN A 222 14.18 8.70 -13.95
C ASN A 222 15.01 9.17 -15.13
N GLU A 223 16.21 8.64 -15.31
CA GLU A 223 17.05 8.94 -16.47
C GLU A 223 16.42 8.38 -17.76
N SER A 224 15.92 7.15 -17.75
CA SER A 224 15.31 6.52 -18.93
C SER A 224 13.98 7.15 -19.34
N VAL A 225 13.11 7.45 -18.38
CA VAL A 225 11.76 8.01 -18.64
C VAL A 225 11.82 9.49 -19.03
N HIS A 226 12.63 10.31 -18.34
CA HIS A 226 12.54 11.78 -18.45
C HIS A 226 13.63 12.42 -19.30
N ARG A 227 14.69 11.69 -19.67
CA ARG A 227 15.87 12.29 -20.33
C ARG A 227 16.32 11.49 -21.55
N ARG A 228 16.83 10.29 -21.30
CA ARG A 228 17.48 9.47 -22.33
C ARG A 228 17.15 8.00 -22.13
N PRO A 229 16.27 7.42 -22.96
CA PRO A 229 16.08 5.98 -22.98
C PRO A 229 17.44 5.28 -23.19
N ILE A 230 17.67 4.19 -22.47
CA ILE A 230 18.90 3.39 -22.46
C ILE A 230 19.22 2.90 -23.87
N GLY A 231 18.20 2.51 -24.65
CA GLY A 231 18.35 2.03 -26.02
C GLY A 231 18.49 3.12 -27.08
N ALA A 232 18.40 4.40 -26.71
CA ALA A 232 18.41 5.51 -27.66
C ALA A 232 19.84 5.83 -28.15
N LYS A 233 20.00 5.92 -29.48
CA LYS A 233 21.26 6.33 -30.12
C LYS A 233 21.46 7.85 -30.16
N PHE A 234 20.37 8.60 -29.98
CA PHE A 234 20.38 10.04 -29.83
C PHE A 234 19.44 10.39 -28.67
N SER A 235 19.84 11.32 -27.81
CA SER A 235 19.04 11.67 -26.64
C SER A 235 19.33 13.09 -26.17
N VAL A 236 18.41 13.65 -25.38
CA VAL A 236 18.64 14.93 -24.73
C VAL A 236 19.39 14.67 -23.43
N ALA A 237 20.58 15.26 -23.30
CA ALA A 237 21.46 15.11 -22.15
C ALA A 237 21.90 16.48 -21.61
N PRO A 238 22.21 16.60 -20.31
CA PRO A 238 22.82 17.81 -19.78
C PRO A 238 24.19 18.06 -20.44
N LEU A 239 24.48 19.31 -20.78
CA LEU A 239 25.81 19.71 -21.24
C LEU A 239 26.76 19.82 -20.04
N GLU A 240 27.93 19.18 -20.11
CA GLU A 240 28.88 19.17 -18.98
C GLU A 240 29.51 20.54 -18.70
N PHE A 241 29.62 21.39 -19.73
CA PHE A 241 30.37 22.64 -19.67
C PHE A 241 29.48 23.90 -19.53
N ILE A 242 28.16 23.78 -19.74
CA ILE A 242 27.21 24.89 -19.54
C ILE A 242 25.87 24.38 -18.98
N PRO A 243 25.17 25.16 -18.15
CA PRO A 243 23.79 24.86 -17.78
C PRO A 243 22.90 24.85 -19.04
N GLY A 244 22.47 23.66 -19.46
CA GLY A 244 21.68 23.52 -20.67
C GLY A 244 21.43 22.07 -21.05
N GLN A 245 20.64 21.89 -22.11
CA GLN A 245 20.35 20.61 -22.72
C GLN A 245 21.00 20.56 -24.09
N GLY A 246 21.63 19.43 -24.42
CA GLY A 246 22.22 19.16 -25.72
C GLY A 246 21.70 17.85 -26.30
N ILE A 247 21.88 17.69 -27.61
CA ILE A 247 21.66 16.40 -28.26
C ILE A 247 22.95 15.60 -28.12
N SER A 248 22.89 14.51 -27.36
CA SER A 248 23.95 13.51 -27.28
C SER A 248 23.71 12.45 -28.35
N ILE A 249 24.66 12.29 -29.27
CA ILE A 249 24.66 11.23 -30.29
C ILE A 249 25.67 10.18 -29.85
N ASN A 250 25.18 9.01 -29.45
CA ASN A 250 26.01 7.88 -29.04
C ASN A 250 25.53 6.60 -29.74
N PRO A 251 26.16 6.23 -30.88
CA PRO A 251 25.75 5.08 -31.68
C PRO A 251 25.84 3.73 -30.96
N THR A 252 26.69 3.65 -29.94
CA THR A 252 26.95 2.45 -29.12
C THR A 252 26.09 2.37 -27.87
N GLY A 253 25.23 3.37 -27.63
CA GLY A 253 24.47 3.50 -26.39
C GLY A 253 25.28 4.17 -25.28
N TRP A 254 24.59 4.88 -24.39
CA TRP A 254 25.21 5.62 -23.29
C TRP A 254 25.39 4.81 -22.01
N PHE A 255 24.83 3.60 -21.96
CA PHE A 255 24.77 2.79 -20.76
C PHE A 255 25.45 1.44 -20.95
N ILE A 256 26.19 1.01 -19.92
CA ILE A 256 26.88 -0.28 -19.89
C ILE A 256 26.07 -1.21 -18.98
N PHE A 257 25.60 -2.34 -19.52
CA PHE A 257 24.75 -3.31 -18.82
C PHE A 257 25.49 -4.17 -17.78
N LYS A 258 26.62 -3.70 -17.26
CA LYS A 258 27.38 -4.43 -16.27
C LYS A 258 26.62 -4.45 -14.94
N ASP A 259 26.52 -5.64 -14.33
CA ASP A 259 25.89 -5.88 -13.02
C ASP A 259 24.39 -5.50 -12.96
N THR A 260 23.71 -5.38 -14.11
CA THR A 260 22.28 -5.06 -14.17
C THR A 260 21.42 -6.20 -13.66
N ASP A 261 21.84 -7.44 -13.90
CA ASP A 261 21.20 -8.64 -13.36
C ASP A 261 21.25 -8.64 -11.83
N MET A 262 22.43 -8.36 -11.24
CA MET A 262 22.59 -8.23 -9.78
C MET A 262 21.71 -7.13 -9.19
N LEU A 263 21.58 -5.98 -9.88
CA LEU A 263 20.70 -4.91 -9.44
C LEU A 263 19.23 -5.34 -9.41
N LEU A 264 18.76 -6.04 -10.45
CA LEU A 264 17.39 -6.56 -10.53
C LEU A 264 17.13 -7.62 -9.45
N GLU A 265 18.04 -8.58 -9.27
CA GLU A 265 17.92 -9.63 -8.25
C GLU A 265 17.83 -9.05 -6.83
N LYS A 266 18.69 -8.08 -6.52
CA LYS A 266 18.64 -7.40 -5.21
C LYS A 266 17.33 -6.65 -5.00
N ASN A 267 16.84 -5.91 -6.00
CA ASN A 267 15.58 -5.19 -5.88
C ASN A 267 14.38 -6.15 -5.76
N MET A 268 14.40 -7.30 -6.45
CA MET A 268 13.38 -8.33 -6.29
C MET A 268 13.36 -8.94 -4.89
N SER A 269 14.54 -9.21 -4.31
CA SER A 269 14.66 -9.68 -2.92
C SER A 269 14.13 -8.64 -1.93
N ILE A 270 14.50 -7.36 -2.11
CA ILE A 270 14.02 -6.26 -1.26
C ILE A 270 12.49 -6.15 -1.34
N LEU A 271 11.92 -6.13 -2.54
CA LEU A 271 10.46 -6.06 -2.70
C LEU A 271 9.76 -7.26 -2.08
N LYS A 272 10.32 -8.47 -2.24
CA LYS A 272 9.80 -9.69 -1.60
C LYS A 272 9.75 -9.57 -0.08
N GLU A 273 10.85 -9.13 0.52
CA GLU A 273 10.97 -8.91 1.96
C GLU A 273 9.96 -7.86 2.45
N VAL A 274 9.83 -6.73 1.76
CA VAL A 274 8.88 -5.67 2.11
C VAL A 274 7.43 -6.16 2.05
N ILE A 275 7.05 -6.92 1.02
CA ILE A 275 5.68 -7.47 0.90
C ILE A 275 5.40 -8.47 2.03
N HIS A 276 6.37 -9.29 2.42
CA HIS A 276 6.25 -10.17 3.59
C HIS A 276 6.06 -9.37 4.88
N ILE A 277 6.88 -8.34 5.13
CA ILE A 277 6.74 -7.49 6.33
C ILE A 277 5.38 -6.81 6.36
N ILE A 278 4.90 -6.27 5.24
CA ILE A 278 3.57 -5.63 5.18
C ILE A 278 2.45 -6.65 5.41
N THR A 279 2.59 -7.86 4.85
CA THR A 279 1.63 -8.95 5.11
C THR A 279 1.57 -9.23 6.61
N ASP A 280 2.73 -9.39 7.26
CA ASP A 280 2.80 -9.64 8.69
C ASP A 280 2.23 -8.48 9.52
N ILE A 281 2.49 -7.21 9.13
CA ILE A 281 1.90 -6.03 9.78
C ILE A 281 0.37 -6.08 9.73
N ILE A 282 -0.22 -6.35 8.56
CA ILE A 282 -1.68 -6.36 8.38
C ILE A 282 -2.33 -7.48 9.21
N PHE A 283 -1.75 -8.68 9.15
CA PHE A 283 -2.34 -9.87 9.76
C PHE A 283 -2.07 -9.97 11.26
N ASN A 284 -0.92 -9.49 11.74
CA ASN A 284 -0.60 -9.46 13.17
C ASN A 284 -1.02 -8.13 13.84
N HIS A 285 -1.61 -7.20 13.09
CA HIS A 285 -2.03 -5.89 13.58
C HIS A 285 -0.90 -5.10 14.27
N ASP A 286 0.31 -5.17 13.71
CA ASP A 286 1.49 -4.47 14.22
C ASP A 286 1.50 -3.01 13.75
N ILE A 287 0.51 -2.25 14.21
CA ILE A 287 0.29 -0.86 13.83
C ILE A 287 0.87 0.07 14.90
N PRO A 288 1.73 1.04 14.56
CA PRO A 288 2.24 1.99 15.53
C PRO A 288 1.18 3.00 15.95
N ASN A 289 1.21 3.37 17.24
CA ASN A 289 0.38 4.42 17.80
C ASN A 289 0.52 5.75 17.06
N THR A 290 -0.51 6.59 17.15
CA THR A 290 -0.40 8.00 16.79
C THR A 290 0.71 8.70 17.56
N LYS A 291 1.22 9.79 16.99
CA LYS A 291 2.30 10.56 17.61
C LYS A 291 1.89 11.16 18.97
N GLU A 292 0.60 11.44 19.17
CA GLU A 292 0.04 11.96 20.43
C GLU A 292 0.04 10.90 21.55
N ASN A 293 0.11 9.62 21.20
CA ASN A 293 0.10 8.48 22.10
C ASN A 293 1.44 7.72 22.11
N GLU A 294 2.53 8.40 21.77
CA GLU A 294 3.88 7.83 21.79
C GLU A 294 4.24 7.31 23.19
N GLY A 295 4.71 6.06 23.26
CA GLY A 295 5.09 5.39 24.50
C GLY A 295 3.93 4.94 25.39
N LYS A 296 2.67 5.16 24.98
CA LYS A 296 1.51 4.62 25.68
C LYS A 296 1.26 3.18 25.25
N VAL A 297 0.76 2.37 26.18
CA VAL A 297 0.38 0.98 25.95
C VAL A 297 -1.11 0.84 26.25
N TYR A 298 -1.85 0.26 25.32
CA TYR A 298 -3.29 0.04 25.44
C TYR A 298 -3.57 -1.46 25.58
N TYR A 299 -4.65 -1.77 26.27
CA TYR A 299 -5.06 -3.15 26.45
C TYR A 299 -6.55 -3.36 26.18
N CYS A 300 -6.86 -4.45 25.51
CA CYS A 300 -8.21 -4.97 25.36
C CYS A 300 -8.31 -6.37 25.94
N ASN A 301 -9.47 -6.72 26.47
CA ASN A 301 -9.81 -8.08 26.82
C ASN A 301 -10.58 -8.71 25.65
N GLU A 302 -10.20 -9.93 25.29
CA GLU A 302 -11.02 -10.75 24.41
C GLU A 302 -12.23 -11.26 25.17
N ILE A 303 -13.42 -11.09 24.59
CA ILE A 303 -14.68 -11.50 25.20
C ILE A 303 -15.45 -12.37 24.23
N LYS A 304 -15.86 -13.56 24.70
CA LYS A 304 -16.64 -14.51 23.93
C LYS A 304 -18.08 -14.58 24.43
N CYS A 305 -19.04 -14.32 23.55
CA CYS A 305 -20.46 -14.41 23.91
C CYS A 305 -20.98 -15.84 23.78
N ALA A 306 -21.56 -16.40 24.84
CA ALA A 306 -22.17 -17.72 24.82
C ALA A 306 -23.44 -17.78 23.96
N LYS A 307 -24.17 -16.66 23.84
CA LYS A 307 -25.43 -16.55 23.07
C LYS A 307 -25.19 -16.52 21.55
N CYS A 308 -24.37 -15.58 21.06
CA CYS A 308 -24.14 -15.39 19.62
C CYS A 308 -22.81 -15.97 19.12
N LYS A 309 -22.03 -16.62 19.99
CA LYS A 309 -20.72 -17.25 19.71
C LYS A 309 -19.66 -16.34 19.10
N THR A 310 -19.90 -15.02 19.11
CA THR A 310 -18.98 -14.03 18.54
C THR A 310 -17.94 -13.63 19.59
N SER A 311 -16.66 -13.59 19.18
CA SER A 311 -15.58 -12.95 19.95
C SER A 311 -15.50 -11.47 19.61
N SER A 312 -15.17 -10.63 20.59
CA SER A 312 -14.98 -9.19 20.41
C SER A 312 -13.93 -8.70 21.39
N LEU A 313 -13.21 -7.64 21.01
CA LEU A 313 -12.30 -6.96 21.90
C LEU A 313 -13.03 -5.86 22.65
N VAL A 314 -12.78 -5.75 23.94
CA VAL A 314 -13.34 -4.70 24.79
C VAL A 314 -12.20 -4.06 25.57
N PRO A 315 -12.05 -2.73 25.53
CA PRO A 315 -11.08 -2.00 26.34
C PRO A 315 -11.07 -2.45 27.80
N ALA A 316 -9.88 -2.65 28.37
CA ALA A 316 -9.72 -3.15 29.72
C ALA A 316 -10.46 -2.28 30.74
N GLU A 317 -10.43 -0.96 30.58
CA GLU A 317 -11.09 0.01 31.46
C GLU A 317 -12.62 -0.12 31.44
N ILE A 318 -13.20 -0.54 30.30
CA ILE A 318 -14.63 -0.84 30.23
C ILE A 318 -14.92 -2.11 31.02
N VAL A 319 -14.09 -3.15 30.88
CA VAL A 319 -14.26 -4.39 31.65
C VAL A 319 -14.13 -4.12 33.15
N ASP A 320 -13.14 -3.33 33.56
CA ASP A 320 -12.92 -2.93 34.95
C ASP A 320 -14.14 -2.16 35.50
N PHE A 321 -14.68 -1.20 34.74
CA PHE A 321 -15.91 -0.50 35.13
C PHE A 321 -17.10 -1.43 35.39
N PHE A 322 -17.32 -2.42 34.53
CA PHE A 322 -18.39 -3.41 34.70
C PHE A 322 -18.15 -4.28 35.94
N ASN A 323 -16.92 -4.73 36.16
CA ASN A 323 -16.53 -5.52 37.33
C ASN A 323 -16.72 -4.74 38.64
N GLU A 324 -16.28 -3.48 38.71
CA GLU A 324 -16.44 -2.61 39.88
C GLU A 324 -17.92 -2.40 40.25
N ARG A 325 -18.81 -2.38 39.25
CA ARG A 325 -20.25 -2.25 39.44
C ARG A 325 -20.97 -3.58 39.69
N ASN A 326 -20.25 -4.70 39.72
CA ASN A 326 -20.80 -6.06 39.77
C ASN A 326 -21.81 -6.34 38.63
N ILE A 327 -21.56 -5.80 37.43
CA ILE A 327 -22.38 -5.99 36.24
C ILE A 327 -21.61 -6.87 35.25
N ARG A 328 -22.27 -7.84 34.62
CA ARG A 328 -21.64 -8.64 33.57
C ARG A 328 -21.41 -7.82 32.31
N VAL A 329 -20.22 -7.96 31.72
CA VAL A 329 -19.88 -7.31 30.45
C VAL A 329 -20.84 -7.78 29.35
N ALA A 330 -21.41 -6.86 28.59
CA ALA A 330 -22.38 -7.17 27.56
C ALA A 330 -21.70 -7.47 26.22
N CYS A 331 -22.28 -8.39 25.44
CA CYS A 331 -21.77 -8.70 24.11
C CYS A 331 -21.95 -7.52 23.14
N LEU A 332 -20.87 -7.11 22.48
CA LEU A 332 -20.86 -6.02 21.49
C LEU A 332 -21.89 -6.20 20.35
N LYS A 333 -22.17 -7.45 19.95
CA LYS A 333 -23.05 -7.75 18.81
C LYS A 333 -24.54 -7.86 19.18
N CYS A 334 -24.86 -8.48 20.33
CA CYS A 334 -26.24 -8.84 20.66
C CYS A 334 -26.72 -8.34 22.03
N GLY A 335 -25.91 -7.57 22.75
CA GLY A 335 -26.24 -7.03 24.08
C GLY A 335 -26.41 -8.07 25.20
N GLY A 336 -26.16 -9.35 24.92
CA GLY A 336 -26.34 -10.44 25.89
C GLY A 336 -25.28 -10.42 26.99
N LYS A 337 -25.68 -10.72 28.23
CA LYS A 337 -24.81 -10.72 29.43
C LYS A 337 -24.06 -12.03 29.67
N ASP A 338 -24.34 -13.08 28.89
CA ASP A 338 -23.60 -14.34 28.94
C ASP A 338 -22.32 -14.22 28.11
N THR A 339 -21.36 -13.49 28.64
CA THR A 339 -20.02 -13.34 28.07
C THR A 339 -18.98 -13.95 29.00
N VAL A 340 -17.93 -14.49 28.39
CA VAL A 340 -16.75 -14.99 29.10
C VAL A 340 -15.58 -14.09 28.72
N ILE A 341 -14.98 -13.46 29.72
CA ILE A 341 -13.75 -12.69 29.57
C ILE A 341 -12.59 -13.68 29.46
N GLN A 342 -11.79 -13.53 28.41
CA GLN A 342 -10.60 -14.32 28.12
C GLN A 342 -9.36 -13.45 28.37
N ASP A 343 -8.34 -13.62 27.53
CA ASP A 343 -7.04 -12.99 27.71
C ASP A 343 -7.08 -11.48 27.50
N LYS A 344 -6.24 -10.79 28.28
CA LYS A 344 -5.91 -9.39 28.08
C LYS A 344 -4.76 -9.32 27.08
N ILE A 345 -4.95 -8.58 26.00
CA ILE A 345 -4.00 -8.41 24.91
C ILE A 345 -3.60 -6.94 24.79
N GLU A 346 -2.34 -6.70 24.43
CA GLU A 346 -1.85 -5.38 24.06
C GLU A 346 -2.33 -5.02 22.65
N VAL A 347 -2.76 -3.77 22.47
CA VAL A 347 -3.24 -3.24 21.18
C VAL A 347 -2.72 -1.83 20.95
N ASP A 348 -2.76 -1.35 19.71
CA ASP A 348 -2.47 0.05 19.39
C ASP A 348 -3.67 0.96 19.68
N ASP A 349 -3.42 2.27 19.62
CA ASP A 349 -4.40 3.28 19.94
C ASP A 349 -5.61 3.30 19.01
N MET A 350 -5.45 3.02 17.71
CA MET A 350 -6.59 2.97 16.78
C MET A 350 -7.50 1.80 17.14
N CYS A 351 -6.92 0.61 17.29
CA CYS A 351 -7.67 -0.58 17.69
C CYS A 351 -8.42 -0.34 19.01
N TYR A 352 -7.73 0.26 19.99
CA TYR A 352 -8.31 0.57 21.29
C TYR A 352 -9.51 1.52 21.16
N TYR A 353 -9.34 2.66 20.48
CA TYR A 353 -10.39 3.68 20.38
C TYR A 353 -11.56 3.25 19.49
N ASP A 354 -11.32 2.45 18.44
CA ASP A 354 -12.38 1.88 17.62
C ASP A 354 -13.26 0.89 18.40
N ASN A 355 -12.64 0.04 19.22
CA ASN A 355 -13.37 -0.87 20.11
C ASN A 355 -14.08 -0.11 21.23
N PHE A 356 -13.45 0.92 21.80
CA PHE A 356 -14.06 1.79 22.80
C PHE A 356 -15.31 2.49 22.27
N TRP A 357 -15.23 3.08 21.07
CA TRP A 357 -16.36 3.75 20.43
C TRP A 357 -17.48 2.75 20.10
N SER A 358 -17.13 1.62 19.48
CA SER A 358 -18.09 0.57 19.13
C SER A 358 -18.84 0.07 20.36
N TYR A 359 -18.14 -0.13 21.48
CA TYR A 359 -18.75 -0.59 22.72
C TYR A 359 -19.65 0.48 23.34
N ASN A 360 -19.25 1.75 23.34
CA ASN A 360 -20.10 2.84 23.82
C ASN A 360 -21.39 2.97 23.01
N GLU A 361 -21.32 2.84 21.69
CA GLU A 361 -22.52 2.85 20.84
C GLU A 361 -23.44 1.66 21.13
N MET A 362 -22.89 0.48 21.41
CA MET A 362 -23.67 -0.68 21.85
C MET A 362 -24.34 -0.43 23.21
N VAL A 363 -23.61 0.11 24.19
CA VAL A 363 -24.15 0.44 25.52
C VAL A 363 -25.29 1.46 25.40
N LYS A 364 -25.15 2.48 24.54
CA LYS A 364 -26.23 3.44 24.29
C LYS A 364 -27.50 2.77 23.74
N ARG A 365 -27.34 1.82 22.80
CA ARG A 365 -28.47 1.09 22.19
C ARG A 365 -29.18 0.14 23.15
N HIS A 366 -28.46 -0.43 24.11
CA HIS A 366 -28.96 -1.46 25.03
C HIS A 366 -28.94 -1.06 26.51
N SER A 367 -28.85 0.24 26.80
CA SER A 367 -28.63 0.76 28.16
C SER A 367 -29.65 0.23 29.18
N ASN A 368 -30.94 0.21 28.79
CA ASN A 368 -32.02 -0.28 29.63
C ASN A 368 -31.92 -1.77 29.97
N ASP A 369 -31.30 -2.58 29.12
CA ASP A 369 -31.16 -4.02 29.32
C ASP A 369 -29.87 -4.36 30.06
N ILE A 370 -28.83 -3.55 29.86
CA ILE A 370 -27.50 -3.77 30.44
C ILE A 370 -27.45 -3.40 31.93
N PHE A 371 -28.05 -2.26 32.31
CA PHE A 371 -27.93 -1.70 33.66
C PHE A 371 -29.11 -2.02 34.60
N LYS A 372 -30.11 -2.77 34.14
CA LYS A 372 -31.10 -3.46 35.00
C LYS A 372 -30.58 -4.83 35.39
#